data_AF-A0A6G4V509-F1
#
_entry.id   AF-A0A6G4V509-F1
#
_cell.length_a   1.000
_cell.length_b   1.000
_cell.length_c   1.000
_cell.angle_alpha   90.00
_cell.angle_beta   90.00
_cell.angle_gamma   90.00
#
_symmetry.space_group_name_H-M   'P 1'
#
loop_
_entity.id
_entity.type
_entity.pdbx_description
1 polymer ?
#
loop_
_entity_poly.entity_id
_entity_poly.type
_entity_poly.pdbx_seq_one_letter_code
_entity_poly.pdbx_strand_id
1 'polypeptide(L)'
;MDRRSEPGHRAARSGGSRSRPGHADDPVDHHPVTEAIVAALPPAKQGVASALSDLTRELGGVLGIAVMGSVFNTTYRSDAGDAAVGGLPDEAADAARDSLAGALQVASELGGRLGAQLADAAREAFNSGMINALLGGIAVVVLGASAAVALLPRRARPRPDASEVKDPPATSP
;
A
#
# COMPACT_ATOMS: atom_id res chain seq x y z
N MET A 1 -9.03 -71.25 -8.01
CA MET A 1 -8.17 -72.46 -8.01
C MET A 1 -7.50 -72.48 -9.38
N ASP A 2 -6.18 -72.46 -9.57
CA ASP A 2 -5.04 -72.78 -8.73
C ASP A 2 -3.76 -72.22 -9.39
N ARG A 3 -2.81 -71.77 -8.56
CA ARG A 3 -1.32 -71.77 -8.68
C ARG A 3 -0.59 -71.35 -9.99
N ARG A 4 0.28 -70.32 -9.93
CA ARG A 4 1.76 -70.38 -9.69
C ARG A 4 2.52 -70.96 -10.90
N SER A 5 3.53 -70.34 -11.53
CA SER A 5 4.81 -69.85 -10.98
C SER A 5 5.75 -69.28 -12.07
N GLU A 6 6.49 -68.21 -11.71
CA GLU A 6 7.94 -67.93 -11.97
C GLU A 6 8.45 -67.53 -13.40
N PRO A 7 9.70 -67.01 -13.57
CA PRO A 7 10.26 -65.77 -13.00
C PRO A 7 11.12 -64.95 -14.02
N GLY A 8 11.49 -63.71 -13.65
CA GLY A 8 12.76 -63.09 -14.05
C GLY A 8 12.74 -62.06 -15.18
N HIS A 9 12.95 -60.78 -14.83
CA HIS A 9 14.14 -60.06 -15.29
C HIS A 9 14.34 -58.76 -14.52
N ARG A 10 15.41 -58.77 -13.72
CA ARG A 10 16.01 -57.60 -13.08
C ARG A 10 16.78 -56.86 -14.17
N ALA A 11 16.31 -55.68 -14.57
CA ALA A 11 17.10 -54.75 -15.37
C ALA A 11 17.08 -53.39 -14.67
N ALA A 12 18.24 -53.07 -14.08
CA ALA A 12 18.53 -51.79 -13.48
C ALA A 12 18.41 -50.69 -14.54
N ARG A 13 17.63 -49.65 -14.23
CA ARG A 13 17.82 -48.32 -14.81
C ARG A 13 17.95 -47.32 -13.68
N SER A 14 19.19 -47.17 -13.24
CA SER A 14 19.71 -45.95 -12.63
C SER A 14 19.57 -44.82 -13.63
N GLY A 15 18.61 -43.94 -13.43
CA GLY A 15 18.34 -42.80 -14.30
C GLY A 15 18.07 -41.55 -13.47
N GLY A 16 19.15 -40.94 -12.98
CA GLY A 16 19.25 -39.52 -12.61
C GLY A 16 18.05 -38.89 -11.91
N SER A 17 18.02 -39.01 -10.58
CA SER A 17 17.40 -37.99 -9.74
C SER A 17 18.13 -36.68 -10.00
N ARG A 18 17.58 -35.84 -10.90
CA ARG A 18 18.01 -34.45 -11.03
C ARG A 18 17.56 -33.76 -9.76
N SER A 19 18.46 -33.70 -8.78
CA SER A 19 18.42 -32.75 -7.69
C SER A 19 18.20 -31.38 -8.30
N ARG A 20 17.00 -30.82 -8.10
CA ARG A 20 16.73 -29.43 -8.45
C ARG A 20 17.77 -28.59 -7.70
N PRO A 21 18.59 -27.76 -8.39
CA PRO A 21 19.47 -26.83 -7.71
C PRO A 21 18.62 -25.90 -6.85
N GLY A 22 19.15 -25.59 -5.67
CA GLY A 22 18.47 -24.86 -4.61
C GLY A 22 17.75 -23.62 -5.13
N HIS A 23 16.56 -23.41 -4.57
CA HIS A 23 15.91 -22.12 -4.50
C HIS A 23 16.83 -21.25 -3.63
N ALA A 24 17.92 -20.77 -4.24
CA ALA A 24 18.81 -19.79 -3.65
C ALA A 24 17.99 -18.51 -3.55
N ASP A 25 17.62 -18.18 -2.33
CA ASP A 25 17.34 -16.84 -1.84
C ASP A 25 16.68 -15.94 -2.88
N ASP A 26 15.38 -16.16 -3.11
CA ASP A 26 14.57 -15.03 -3.56
C ASP A 26 14.81 -13.92 -2.52
N PRO A 27 15.27 -12.72 -2.95
CA PRO A 27 15.48 -11.62 -2.03
C PRO A 27 14.11 -11.29 -1.44
N VAL A 28 13.88 -11.77 -0.22
CA VAL A 28 12.77 -11.33 0.60
C VAL A 28 12.96 -9.83 0.71
N ASP A 29 11.98 -9.05 0.25
CA ASP A 29 12.02 -7.59 0.29
C ASP A 29 12.12 -7.12 1.74
N HIS A 30 13.35 -7.06 2.25
CA HIS A 30 13.67 -6.57 3.57
C HIS A 30 13.32 -5.09 3.62
N HIS A 31 12.36 -4.70 4.47
CA HIS A 31 12.04 -3.30 4.74
C HIS A 31 13.21 -2.69 5.54
N PRO A 32 14.19 -2.05 4.88
CA PRO A 32 15.50 -1.82 5.49
C PRO A 32 15.43 -0.81 6.63
N VAL A 33 14.37 0.01 6.64
CA VAL A 33 14.11 1.02 7.67
C VAL A 33 13.56 0.38 8.94
N THR A 34 12.60 -0.55 8.82
CA THR A 34 11.98 -1.22 9.97
C THR A 34 13.00 -2.14 10.65
N GLU A 35 13.77 -2.89 9.87
CA GLU A 35 14.85 -3.74 10.40
C GLU A 35 15.94 -2.92 11.08
N ALA A 36 16.35 -1.78 10.51
CA ALA A 36 17.36 -0.93 11.13
C ALA A 36 16.91 -0.36 12.50
N ILE A 37 15.61 -0.01 12.64
CA ILE A 37 15.05 0.47 13.91
C ILE A 37 14.96 -0.66 14.92
N VAL A 38 14.43 -1.82 14.53
CA VAL A 38 14.27 -2.98 15.42
C VAL A 38 15.63 -3.56 15.84
N ALA A 39 16.60 -3.65 14.92
CA ALA A 39 17.94 -4.19 15.18
C ALA A 39 18.80 -3.31 16.10
N ALA A 40 18.49 -2.02 16.24
CA ALA A 40 19.23 -1.10 17.11
C ALA A 40 18.89 -1.26 18.60
N LEU A 41 17.88 -2.07 18.96
CA LEU A 41 17.42 -2.28 20.34
C LEU A 41 17.80 -3.67 20.89
N PRO A 42 18.01 -3.81 22.22
CA PRO A 42 18.20 -5.11 22.87
C PRO A 42 17.04 -6.07 22.55
N PRO A 43 17.27 -7.40 22.42
CA PRO A 43 16.26 -8.38 22.01
C PRO A 43 14.95 -8.29 22.79
N ALA A 44 15.02 -8.04 24.10
CA ALA A 44 13.85 -7.89 24.98
C ALA A 44 12.94 -6.68 24.64
N LYS A 45 13.40 -5.75 23.80
CA LYS A 45 12.67 -4.53 23.40
C LYS A 45 12.32 -4.49 21.91
N GLN A 46 12.76 -5.48 21.13
CA GLN A 46 12.49 -5.54 19.69
C GLN A 46 11.01 -5.69 19.38
N GLY A 47 10.26 -6.45 20.20
CA GLY A 47 8.80 -6.57 20.06
C GLY A 47 8.05 -5.25 20.27
N VAL A 48 8.54 -4.39 21.18
CA VAL A 48 7.96 -3.04 21.40
C VAL A 48 8.25 -2.12 20.20
N ALA A 49 9.42 -2.25 19.59
CA ALA A 49 9.80 -1.47 18.41
C ALA A 49 8.96 -1.84 17.17
N SER A 50 8.69 -3.13 16.96
CA SER A 50 7.80 -3.60 15.88
C SER A 50 6.39 -3.09 16.10
N ALA A 51 5.81 -3.30 17.29
CA ALA A 51 4.45 -2.87 17.60
C ALA A 51 4.26 -1.36 17.40
N LEU A 52 5.24 -0.54 17.78
CA LEU A 52 5.20 0.91 17.54
C LEU A 52 5.28 1.26 16.05
N SER A 53 6.08 0.54 15.28
CA SER A 53 6.20 0.75 13.84
C SER A 53 4.89 0.41 13.12
N ASP A 54 4.26 -0.70 13.49
CA ASP A 54 2.98 -1.13 12.94
C ASP A 54 1.88 -0.12 13.28
N LEU A 55 1.77 0.27 14.56
CA LEU A 55 0.82 1.29 15.01
C LEU A 55 1.03 2.63 14.31
N THR A 56 2.27 3.07 14.11
CA THR A 56 2.58 4.31 13.39
C THR A 56 2.08 4.23 11.94
N ARG A 57 2.22 3.06 11.30
CA ARG A 57 1.80 2.84 9.91
C ARG A 57 0.27 2.76 9.79
N GLU A 58 -0.39 2.09 10.73
CA GLU A 58 -1.85 2.05 10.82
C GLU A 58 -2.44 3.43 11.07
N LEU A 59 -1.93 4.16 12.08
CA LEU A 59 -2.38 5.52 12.37
C LEU A 59 -2.13 6.48 11.22
N GLY A 60 -0.95 6.40 10.59
CA GLY A 60 -0.63 7.20 9.41
C GLY A 60 -1.59 6.93 8.25
N GLY A 61 -1.95 5.67 8.01
CA GLY A 61 -2.93 5.28 7.00
C GLY A 61 -4.31 5.87 7.27
N VAL A 62 -4.83 5.72 8.50
CA VAL A 62 -6.16 6.24 8.88
C VAL A 62 -6.20 7.77 8.80
N LEU A 63 -5.17 8.46 9.30
CA LEU A 63 -5.09 9.91 9.22
C LEU A 63 -5.00 10.40 7.76
N GLY A 64 -4.23 9.69 6.92
CA GLY A 64 -4.15 9.98 5.49
C GLY A 64 -5.51 9.89 4.82
N ILE A 65 -6.25 8.81 5.05
CA ILE A 65 -7.62 8.62 4.53
C ILE A 65 -8.55 9.74 5.03
N ALA A 66 -8.48 10.09 6.31
CA ALA A 66 -9.33 11.12 6.90
C ALA A 66 -9.08 12.51 6.29
N VAL A 67 -7.81 12.92 6.17
CA VAL A 67 -7.45 14.21 5.55
C VAL A 67 -7.85 14.23 4.08
N MET A 68 -7.59 13.15 3.35
CA MET A 68 -7.93 13.02 1.94
C MET A 68 -9.44 13.14 1.71
N GLY A 69 -10.23 12.43 2.52
CA GLY A 69 -11.69 12.50 2.51
C GLY A 69 -12.20 13.89 2.88
N SER A 70 -11.57 14.57 3.84
CA SER A 70 -11.92 15.95 4.20
C SER A 70 -11.69 16.91 3.03
N VAL A 71 -10.53 16.86 2.37
CA VAL A 71 -10.22 17.73 1.22
C VAL A 71 -11.20 17.47 0.09
N PHE A 72 -11.40 16.20 -0.27
CA PHE A 72 -12.37 15.80 -1.29
C PHE A 72 -13.77 16.34 -0.98
N ASN A 73 -14.27 16.10 0.23
CA ASN A 73 -15.62 16.47 0.63
C ASN A 73 -15.82 17.99 0.68
N THR A 74 -14.83 18.73 1.17
CA THR A 74 -14.88 20.20 1.20
C THR A 74 -14.92 20.78 -0.21
N THR A 75 -14.05 20.30 -1.11
CA THR A 75 -14.04 20.77 -2.51
C THR A 75 -15.32 20.37 -3.27
N TYR A 76 -15.82 19.14 -3.08
CA TYR A 76 -17.08 18.74 -3.71
C TYR A 76 -18.24 19.63 -3.26
N ARG A 77 -18.39 19.87 -1.94
CA ARG A 77 -19.48 20.69 -1.39
C ARG A 77 -19.40 22.15 -1.82
N SER A 78 -18.20 22.73 -1.93
CA SER A 78 -18.05 24.10 -2.46
C SER A 78 -18.47 24.17 -3.92
N ASP A 79 -17.95 23.26 -4.74
CA ASP A 79 -18.10 23.34 -6.20
C ASP A 79 -19.54 22.96 -6.63
N ALA A 80 -20.15 21.97 -5.96
CA ALA A 80 -21.55 21.58 -6.18
C ALA A 80 -22.54 22.64 -5.67
N GLY A 81 -22.20 23.35 -4.58
CA GLY A 81 -23.05 24.37 -3.98
C GLY A 81 -23.13 25.66 -4.80
N ASP A 82 -22.03 26.07 -5.42
CA ASP A 82 -21.93 27.35 -6.13
C ASP A 82 -22.49 27.29 -7.56
N ALA A 83 -22.38 26.15 -8.25
CA ALA A 83 -22.68 26.06 -9.69
C ALA A 83 -24.03 25.41 -10.04
N ALA A 84 -24.54 24.49 -9.21
CA ALA A 84 -25.50 23.49 -9.69
C ALA A 84 -26.91 23.55 -9.06
N VAL A 85 -27.03 24.09 -7.85
CA VAL A 85 -28.27 23.96 -7.05
C VAL A 85 -29.13 25.23 -6.99
N GLY A 86 -28.74 26.29 -7.71
CA GLY A 86 -29.50 27.53 -7.77
C GLY A 86 -30.91 27.30 -8.35
N GLY A 87 -31.95 27.49 -7.52
CA GLY A 87 -33.35 27.33 -7.91
C GLY A 87 -33.96 25.95 -7.62
N LEU A 88 -33.22 25.04 -6.99
CA LEU A 88 -33.78 23.80 -6.42
C LEU A 88 -34.50 24.07 -5.10
N PRO A 89 -35.52 23.26 -4.75
CA PRO A 89 -36.00 23.16 -3.37
C PRO A 89 -34.86 22.77 -2.42
N ASP A 90 -34.88 23.27 -1.18
CA ASP A 90 -33.79 23.09 -0.20
C ASP A 90 -33.38 21.62 -0.02
N GLU A 91 -34.35 20.71 0.07
CA GLU A 91 -34.08 19.28 0.26
C GLU A 91 -33.35 18.64 -0.94
N ALA A 92 -33.69 19.04 -2.16
CA ALA A 92 -33.03 18.59 -3.37
C ALA A 92 -31.63 19.23 -3.53
N ALA A 93 -31.48 20.48 -3.10
CA ALA A 93 -30.19 21.16 -3.07
C ALA A 93 -29.23 20.49 -2.07
N ASP A 94 -29.72 20.14 -0.89
CA ASP A 94 -28.92 19.46 0.14
C ASP A 94 -28.51 18.05 -0.30
N ALA A 95 -29.44 17.28 -0.88
CA ALA A 95 -29.13 15.97 -1.45
C ALA A 95 -28.04 16.03 -2.54
N ALA A 96 -28.10 17.06 -3.40
CA ALA A 96 -27.11 17.27 -4.45
C ALA A 96 -25.73 17.68 -3.89
N ARG A 97 -25.70 18.50 -2.83
CA ARG A 97 -24.46 18.93 -2.15
C ARG A 97 -23.81 17.83 -1.33
N ASP A 98 -24.58 16.87 -0.81
CA ASP A 98 -24.04 15.83 0.07
C ASP A 98 -23.30 14.72 -0.69
N SER A 99 -23.72 14.43 -1.93
CA SER A 99 -23.04 13.39 -2.72
C SER A 99 -23.35 13.49 -4.22
N LEU A 100 -22.42 12.97 -5.03
CA LEU A 100 -22.66 12.80 -6.47
C LEU A 100 -23.88 11.92 -6.75
N ALA A 101 -24.09 10.86 -5.94
CA ALA A 101 -25.23 9.98 -6.11
C ALA A 101 -26.57 10.72 -5.89
N GLY A 102 -26.66 11.55 -4.84
CA GLY A 102 -27.81 12.41 -4.59
C GLY A 102 -28.02 13.44 -5.71
N ALA A 103 -26.95 14.05 -6.20
CA ALA A 103 -27.03 14.99 -7.32
C ALA A 103 -27.54 14.34 -8.60
N LEU A 104 -27.07 13.12 -8.92
CA LEU A 104 -27.52 12.37 -10.10
C LEU A 104 -28.98 11.91 -9.95
N GLN A 105 -29.43 11.59 -8.74
CA GLN A 105 -30.83 11.27 -8.46
C GLN A 105 -31.71 12.49 -8.73
N VAL A 106 -31.40 13.65 -8.14
CA VAL A 106 -32.13 14.91 -8.35
C VAL A 106 -32.11 15.32 -9.82
N ALA A 107 -30.98 15.15 -10.51
CA ALA A 107 -30.85 15.40 -11.94
C ALA A 107 -31.79 14.53 -12.77
N SER A 108 -31.94 13.25 -12.39
CA SER A 108 -32.85 12.33 -13.07
C SER A 108 -34.32 12.71 -12.89
N GLU A 109 -34.68 13.23 -11.70
CA GLU A 109 -36.04 13.68 -11.36
C GLU A 109 -36.40 14.99 -12.05
N LEU A 110 -35.46 15.94 -12.14
CA LEU A 110 -35.63 17.18 -12.91
C LEU A 110 -35.83 16.91 -14.40
N GLY A 111 -35.03 15.98 -14.95
CA GLY A 111 -35.02 15.67 -16.37
C GLY A 111 -34.65 16.85 -17.28
N GLY A 112 -34.73 16.61 -18.59
CA GLY A 112 -34.49 17.63 -19.61
C GLY A 112 -33.10 18.28 -19.54
N ARG A 113 -33.03 19.56 -19.91
CA ARG A 113 -31.76 20.31 -19.96
C ARG A 113 -31.22 20.65 -18.57
N LEU A 114 -32.11 20.93 -17.62
CA LEU A 114 -31.71 21.29 -16.25
C LEU A 114 -31.10 20.09 -15.52
N GLY A 115 -31.71 18.91 -15.63
CA GLY A 115 -31.14 17.68 -15.08
C GLY A 115 -29.77 17.36 -15.67
N ALA A 116 -29.60 17.50 -16.98
CA ALA A 116 -28.29 17.30 -17.62
C ALA A 116 -27.22 18.28 -17.10
N GLN A 117 -27.56 19.56 -16.94
CA GLN A 117 -26.65 20.57 -16.39
C GLN A 117 -26.25 20.26 -14.94
N LEU A 118 -27.21 19.85 -14.10
CA LEU A 118 -26.93 19.44 -12.72
C LEU A 118 -26.02 18.22 -12.68
N ALA A 119 -26.28 17.19 -13.49
CA ALA A 119 -25.46 15.99 -13.55
C ALA A 119 -24.02 16.29 -13.99
N ASP A 120 -23.84 17.15 -14.99
CA ASP A 120 -22.51 17.52 -15.49
C ASP A 120 -21.75 18.37 -14.46
N ALA A 121 -22.41 19.34 -13.84
CA ALA A 121 -21.82 20.14 -12.77
C ALA A 121 -21.39 19.28 -11.57
N ALA A 122 -22.22 18.32 -11.16
CA ALA A 122 -21.89 17.41 -10.06
C ALA A 122 -20.69 16.50 -10.39
N ARG A 123 -20.59 16.00 -11.63
CA ARG A 123 -19.43 15.21 -12.09
C ARG A 123 -18.15 16.04 -12.11
N GLU A 124 -18.24 17.29 -12.55
CA GLU A 124 -17.10 18.21 -12.57
C GLU A 124 -16.63 18.50 -11.14
N ALA A 125 -17.54 18.83 -10.22
CA ALA A 125 -17.23 19.02 -8.81
C ALA A 125 -16.60 17.78 -8.17
N PHE A 126 -17.09 16.58 -8.51
CA PHE A 126 -16.53 15.32 -8.04
C PHE A 126 -15.09 15.11 -8.53
N ASN A 127 -14.84 15.36 -9.82
CA ASN A 127 -13.50 15.27 -10.40
C ASN A 127 -12.54 16.31 -9.81
N SER A 128 -12.98 17.55 -9.66
CA SER A 128 -12.25 18.63 -8.98
C SER A 128 -11.83 18.20 -7.57
N GLY A 129 -12.78 17.69 -6.78
CA GLY A 129 -12.51 17.17 -5.44
C GLY A 129 -11.50 16.03 -5.43
N MET A 130 -11.60 15.07 -6.35
CA MET A 130 -10.63 13.97 -6.47
C MET A 130 -9.22 14.48 -6.81
N ILE A 131 -9.11 15.39 -7.77
CA ILE A 131 -7.82 15.94 -8.20
C ILE A 131 -7.17 16.72 -7.06
N ASN A 132 -7.92 17.58 -6.37
CA ASN A 132 -7.40 18.34 -5.22
C ASN A 132 -6.93 17.43 -4.10
N ALA A 133 -7.67 16.37 -3.80
CA ALA A 133 -7.27 15.37 -2.83
C ALA A 133 -5.93 14.72 -3.27
N LEU A 134 -5.85 14.21 -4.50
CA LEU A 134 -4.62 13.60 -5.04
C LEU A 134 -3.42 14.54 -5.02
N LEU A 135 -3.60 15.81 -5.38
CA LEU A 135 -2.56 16.83 -5.30
C LEU A 135 -2.09 17.05 -3.85
N GLY A 136 -3.01 17.08 -2.89
CA GLY A 136 -2.69 17.12 -1.46
C GLY A 136 -1.86 15.91 -1.03
N GLY A 137 -2.23 14.71 -1.47
CA GLY A 137 -1.45 13.49 -1.22
C GLY A 137 -0.04 13.55 -1.80
N ILE A 138 0.09 14.01 -3.05
CA ILE A 138 1.39 14.22 -3.70
C ILE A 138 2.24 15.21 -2.89
N ALA A 139 1.65 16.32 -2.43
CA ALA A 139 2.36 17.30 -1.61
C ALA A 139 2.89 16.66 -0.32
N VAL A 140 2.08 15.87 0.38
CA VAL A 140 2.50 15.15 1.61
C VAL A 140 3.65 14.19 1.32
N VAL A 141 3.58 13.41 0.24
CA VAL A 141 4.65 12.47 -0.16
C VAL A 141 5.94 13.21 -0.47
N VAL A 142 5.87 14.30 -1.25
CA VAL A 142 7.04 15.12 -1.60
C VAL A 142 7.67 15.74 -0.35
N LEU A 143 6.85 16.28 0.56
CA LEU A 143 7.32 16.82 1.84
C LEU A 143 8.00 15.73 2.68
N GLY A 144 7.38 14.56 2.82
CA GLY A 144 7.95 13.43 3.56
C GLY A 144 9.27 12.95 2.96
N ALA A 145 9.35 12.81 1.63
CA ALA A 145 10.56 12.43 0.93
C ALA A 145 11.68 13.48 1.09
N SER A 146 11.34 14.77 0.99
CA SER A 146 12.30 15.86 1.19
C SER A 146 12.86 15.90 2.61
N ALA A 147 11.99 15.71 3.61
CA ALA A 147 12.37 15.62 5.01
C ALA A 147 13.28 14.40 5.26
N ALA A 148 12.95 13.25 4.68
CA ALA A 148 13.80 12.07 4.75
C ALA A 148 15.20 12.34 4.18
N VAL A 149 15.30 12.95 2.99
CA VAL A 149 16.59 13.30 2.37
C VAL A 149 17.37 14.33 3.20
N ALA A 150 16.70 15.29 3.82
CA ALA A 150 17.34 16.33 4.61
C ALA A 150 17.79 15.86 6.01
N LEU A 151 17.03 14.96 6.64
CA LEU A 151 17.22 14.57 8.05
C LEU A 151 17.98 13.26 8.23
N LEU A 152 17.96 12.35 7.24
CA LEU A 152 18.66 11.08 7.36
C LEU A 152 20.18 11.28 7.17
N PRO A 153 21.02 10.90 8.15
CA PRO A 153 22.47 10.92 7.99
C PRO A 153 22.87 10.02 6.82
N ARG A 154 23.65 10.53 5.87
CA ARG A 154 24.33 9.71 4.84
C ARG A 154 25.35 8.79 5.51
N ARG A 155 24.94 7.68 6.13
CA ARG A 155 25.88 6.74 6.75
C ARG A 155 26.31 5.64 5.79
N ALA A 156 27.62 5.74 5.53
CA ALA A 156 28.63 4.87 4.95
C ALA A 156 28.35 3.37 4.70
N ARG A 157 29.07 2.89 3.68
CA ARG A 157 29.16 1.55 3.08
C ARG A 157 28.99 0.36 4.04
N PRO A 158 28.46 -0.77 3.54
CA PRO A 158 28.40 -2.04 4.26
C PRO A 158 29.76 -2.40 4.88
N ARG A 159 29.76 -2.75 6.16
CA ARG A 159 30.94 -3.31 6.83
C ARG A 159 31.14 -4.72 6.25
N PRO A 160 32.32 -5.07 5.73
CA PRO A 160 32.60 -6.41 5.22
C PRO A 160 32.27 -7.46 6.28
N ASP A 161 31.62 -8.52 5.82
CA ASP A 161 31.17 -9.67 6.59
C ASP A 161 32.21 -10.12 7.64
N ALA A 162 31.77 -10.18 8.90
CA ALA A 162 32.51 -10.81 9.98
C ALA A 162 32.30 -12.33 9.99
N SER A 163 32.16 -12.96 8.81
CA SER A 163 32.16 -14.42 8.65
C SER A 163 33.57 -14.97 8.38
N GLU A 164 34.60 -14.13 8.25
CA GLU A 164 36.00 -14.57 8.30
C GLU A 164 36.52 -14.63 9.75
N VAL A 165 35.81 -15.36 10.64
CA VAL A 165 36.42 -15.86 11.87
C VAL A 165 37.20 -17.12 11.49
N LYS A 166 38.43 -16.86 11.01
CA LYS A 166 39.64 -17.68 11.10
C LYS A 166 39.47 -18.97 11.92
N ASP A 167 39.41 -20.11 11.24
CA ASP A 167 39.76 -21.40 11.83
C ASP A 167 41.19 -21.28 12.42
N PRO A 168 41.43 -21.59 13.70
CA PRO A 168 42.77 -21.61 14.24
C PRO A 168 43.59 -22.74 13.56
N PRO A 169 44.89 -22.51 13.27
CA PRO A 169 45.71 -23.54 12.64
C PRO A 169 45.74 -24.78 13.54
N ALA A 170 45.42 -25.94 12.95
CA ALA A 170 45.60 -27.24 13.59
C ALA A 170 47.09 -27.42 13.92
N THR A 171 47.46 -27.21 15.18
CA THR A 171 48.73 -27.67 15.71
C THR A 171 48.53 -29.11 16.18
N SER A 172 49.16 -30.06 15.49
CA SER A 172 49.38 -31.41 16.01
C SER A 172 50.88 -31.63 16.20
N PRO A 173 51.33 -32.17 17.34
CA PRO A 173 52.70 -32.61 17.57
C PRO A 173 53.04 -33.92 16.84
#